data_AF-A0A963D685-F1
#
_entry.id   AF-A0A963D685-F1
#
_cell.length_a   1.000
_cell.length_b   1.000
_cell.length_c   1.000
_cell.angle_alpha   90.00
_cell.angle_beta   90.00
_cell.angle_gamma   90.00
#
_symmetry.space_group_name_H-M   'P 1'
#
loop_
_entity.id
_entity.type
_entity.pdbx_description
1 polymer ?
#
loop_
_entity_poly.entity_id
_entity_poly.type
_entity_poly.pdbx_seq_one_letter_code
_entity_poly.pdbx_strand_id
1 'polypeptide(L)' 'MPRTRSKKTQSEPIQQRRILVLHGPNLNLLGTREPEIYGRTTLSDIHAAMESRARANGLLLESFQSNHEGQLI' A
#
# COMPACT_ATOMS: atom_id res chain seq x y z
N MET A 1 3.72 -13.88 53.49
CA MET A 1 3.54 -14.52 52.18
C MET A 1 3.46 -13.46 51.08
N PRO A 2 4.19 -13.58 49.97
CA PRO A 2 4.38 -12.52 48.99
C PRO A 2 3.26 -12.44 47.95
N ARG A 3 3.11 -11.22 47.40
CA ARG A 3 2.09 -10.71 46.49
C ARG A 3 2.18 -11.37 45.10
N THR A 4 1.09 -11.91 44.58
CA THR A 4 0.95 -12.31 43.18
C THR A 4 0.79 -11.06 42.29
N ARG A 5 1.82 -10.79 41.49
CA ARG A 5 1.86 -9.69 40.50
C ARG A 5 1.25 -10.19 39.21
N SER A 6 0.02 -9.78 38.90
CA SER A 6 -0.62 -9.99 37.60
C SER A 6 0.26 -9.40 36.50
N LYS A 7 0.88 -10.25 35.69
CA LYS A 7 1.56 -9.82 34.46
C LYS A 7 0.47 -9.33 33.52
N LYS A 8 0.31 -8.01 33.41
CA LYS A 8 -0.43 -7.38 32.30
C LYS A 8 0.24 -7.83 31.01
N THR A 9 -0.47 -8.62 30.20
CA THR A 9 -0.16 -8.82 28.79
C THR A 9 -0.25 -7.45 28.13
N GLN A 10 0.89 -6.76 28.03
CA GLN A 10 1.02 -5.59 27.19
C GLN A 10 1.06 -6.11 25.76
N SER A 11 -0.09 -6.13 25.11
CA SER A 11 -0.16 -6.21 23.65
C SER A 11 0.39 -4.88 23.14
N GLU A 12 1.69 -4.86 22.87
CA GLU A 12 2.33 -3.82 22.06
C GLU A 12 1.46 -3.61 20.80
N PRO A 13 1.04 -2.38 20.47
CA PRO A 13 0.36 -2.15 19.22
C PRO A 13 1.32 -2.57 18.12
N ILE A 14 0.94 -3.59 17.33
CA ILE A 14 1.67 -3.96 16.13
C ILE A 14 1.62 -2.69 15.27
N GLN A 15 2.73 -1.95 15.22
CA GLN A 15 2.86 -0.78 14.38
C GLN A 15 2.85 -1.30 12.94
N GLN A 16 1.66 -1.54 12.40
CA GLN A 16 1.48 -1.91 11.00
C GLN A 16 2.04 -0.76 10.18
N ARG A 17 3.23 -0.96 9.63
CA ARG A 17 3.88 0.03 8.79
C ARG A 17 3.01 0.19 7.55
N ARG A 18 2.56 1.42 7.32
CA ARG A 18 1.79 1.82 6.15
C ARG A 18 2.74 2.25 5.04
N ILE A 19 2.48 1.77 3.83
CA ILE A 19 3.15 2.18 2.60
C ILE A 19 2.14 2.94 1.77
N LEU A 20 2.41 4.22 1.51
CA LEU A 20 1.65 5.02 0.56
C LEU A 20 2.38 5.01 -0.79
N VAL A 21 1.70 4.54 -1.83
CA VAL A 21 2.18 4.56 -3.21
C VAL A 21 1.51 5.70 -3.93
N LEU A 22 2.29 6.71 -4.31
CA LEU A 22 1.84 7.85 -5.09
C LEU A 22 2.10 7.59 -6.57
N HIS A 23 1.03 7.53 -7.35
CA HIS A 23 1.07 7.37 -8.79
C HIS A 23 0.95 8.76 -9.44
N GLY A 24 1.97 9.11 -10.22
CA GLY A 24 2.03 10.33 -11.01
C GLY A 24 0.97 10.42 -12.12
N PRO A 25 1.00 11.53 -12.87
CA PRO A 25 0.05 11.78 -13.94
C PRO A 25 0.16 10.74 -15.07
N ASN A 26 -0.97 10.47 -15.73
CA ASN A 26 -1.11 9.56 -16.87
C ASN A 26 -0.92 8.06 -16.58
N LEU A 27 -0.61 7.64 -15.34
CA LEU A 27 -0.54 6.21 -14.98
C LEU A 27 -1.91 5.54 -14.93
N ASN A 28 -3.00 6.31 -14.87
CA ASN A 28 -4.36 5.81 -15.06
C ASN A 28 -4.61 5.27 -16.48
N LEU A 29 -3.76 5.61 -17.46
CA LEU A 29 -3.86 5.14 -18.85
C LEU A 29 -3.07 3.85 -19.11
N LEU A 30 -2.37 3.33 -18.10
CA LEU A 30 -1.69 2.03 -18.21
C LEU A 30 -2.70 0.93 -18.55
N GLY A 31 -2.36 0.11 -19.56
CA GLY A 31 -3.20 -0.95 -20.09
C GLY A 31 -4.19 -0.51 -21.18
N THR A 32 -4.45 0.78 -21.36
CA THR A 32 -5.34 1.30 -22.43
C THR A 32 -4.60 2.09 -23.49
N ARG A 33 -3.55 2.83 -23.12
CA ARG A 33 -2.73 3.60 -24.07
C ARG A 33 -1.52 2.79 -24.53
N GLU A 34 -1.39 2.64 -25.85
CA GLU A 34 -0.22 2.04 -26.53
C GLU A 34 0.25 0.73 -25.84
N PRO A 35 -0.60 -0.31 -25.77
CA PRO A 35 -0.33 -1.54 -25.01
C PRO A 35 0.90 -2.30 -25.53
N GLU A 36 1.35 -2.03 -26.75
CA GLU A 36 2.58 -2.58 -27.33
C GLU A 36 3.85 -1.94 -26.73
N ILE A 37 3.75 -0.73 -26.19
CA ILE A 37 4.85 0.03 -25.59
C ILE A 37 4.82 -0.08 -24.06
N TYR A 38 3.65 0.10 -23.45
CA TYR A 38 3.49 0.16 -21.99
C TYR A 38 2.98 -1.15 -21.37
N GLY A 39 2.71 -2.16 -22.20
CA GLY A 39 2.10 -3.41 -21.78
C GLY A 39 0.61 -3.28 -21.53
N ARG A 40 -0.03 -4.44 -21.30
CA ARG A 40 -1.47 -4.55 -21.01
C ARG A 40 -1.80 -4.44 -19.53
N THR A 41 -0.78 -4.33 -18.68
CA THR A 41 -0.91 -4.28 -17.24
C THR A 41 -1.55 -2.97 -16.83
N THR A 42 -2.69 -3.03 -16.15
CA THR A 42 -3.38 -1.85 -15.66
C THR A 42 -2.82 -1.40 -14.32
N LEU A 43 -3.11 -0.15 -13.94
CA LEU A 43 -2.78 0.35 -12.61
C LEU A 43 -3.44 -0.49 -11.50
N SER A 44 -4.64 -1.02 -11.76
CA SER A 44 -5.34 -1.92 -10.84
C SER A 44 -4.60 -3.25 -10.64
N ASP A 45 -4.02 -3.80 -11.71
CA ASP A 45 -3.23 -5.04 -11.62
C ASP A 45 -1.96 -4.84 -10.80
N ILE A 46 -1.31 -3.69 -10.99
CA ILE A 46 -0.13 -3.29 -10.21
C ILE A 46 -0.53 -3.09 -8.74
N HIS A 47 -1.64 -2.42 -8.46
CA HIS A 47 -2.16 -2.26 -7.10
C HIS A 47 -2.41 -3.62 -6.46
N ALA A 48 -3.15 -4.51 -7.10
CA ALA A 48 -3.49 -5.82 -6.55
C ALA A 48 -2.22 -6.66 -6.25
N ALA A 49 -1.22 -6.61 -7.13
CA ALA A 49 0.06 -7.27 -6.91
C ALA A 49 0.84 -6.67 -5.71
N MET A 50 0.86 -5.34 -5.58
CA MET A 50 1.48 -4.66 -4.44
C MET A 50 0.73 -4.96 -3.14
N GLU A 51 -0.59 -4.95 -3.16
CA GLU A 51 -1.42 -5.17 -1.98
C GLU A 51 -1.27 -6.60 -1.47
N SER A 52 -1.26 -7.59 -2.38
CA SER A 52 -1.00 -8.98 -2.02
C SER A 52 0.37 -9.15 -1.35
N ARG A 53 1.40 -8.45 -1.84
CA ARG A 53 2.75 -8.47 -1.25
C ARG A 53 2.78 -7.75 0.10
N ALA A 54 2.11 -6.62 0.24
CA ALA A 54 2.03 -5.87 1.49
C ALA A 54 1.32 -6.71 2.57
N ARG A 55 0.16 -7.29 2.25
CA ARG A 55 -0.59 -8.18 3.15
C ARG A 55 0.26 -9.39 3.59
N ALA A 56 0.99 -10.02 2.66
CA ALA A 56 1.88 -11.13 2.98
C ALA A 56 3.01 -10.75 3.96
N ASN A 57 3.39 -9.48 4.03
CA ASN A 57 4.40 -8.95 4.96
C ASN A 57 3.80 -8.27 6.19
N GLY A 58 2.47 -8.35 6.40
CA GLY A 58 1.78 -7.68 7.51
C GLY A 58 1.77 -6.15 7.40
N LEU A 59 1.94 -5.62 6.19
CA LEU A 59 1.97 -4.19 5.88
C LEU A 59 0.62 -3.74 5.32
N LEU A 60 0.29 -2.49 5.57
CA LEU A 60 -0.88 -1.84 4.97
C LEU A 60 -0.42 -1.04 3.75
N LEU A 61 -1.07 -1.25 2.62
CA LEU A 61 -0.81 -0.50 1.39
C LEU A 61 -1.96 0.47 1.14
N GLU A 62 -1.62 1.72 0.90
CA GLU A 62 -2.53 2.73 0.37
C GLU A 62 -1.96 3.20 -0.98
N SER A 63 -2.83 3.37 -1.98
CA SER A 63 -2.41 3.95 -3.26
C SER A 63 -3.20 5.20 -3.54
N PHE A 64 -2.52 6.24 -4.01
CA PHE A 64 -3.15 7.46 -4.47
C PHE A 64 -2.61 7.79 -5.86
N GLN A 65 -3.51 8.07 -6.80
CA GLN A 65 -3.15 8.53 -8.13
C GLN A 65 -3.69 9.93 -8.31
N SER A 66 -2.87 10.82 -8.86
CA SER A 66 -3.36 12.09 -9.32
C SER A 66 -2.71 12.52 -10.63
N ASN A 67 -3.51 13.18 -11.46
CA ASN A 67 -3.08 13.84 -12.68
C ASN A 67 -2.68 15.31 -12.46
N HIS A 68 -2.83 15.82 -11.24
CA HIS A 68 -2.49 17.18 -10.87
C HIS A 68 -1.27 17.16 -9.95
N GLU A 69 -0.19 17.81 -10.38
CA GLU A 69 1.04 17.93 -9.59
C GLU A 69 0.75 18.49 -8.19
N GLY A 70 -0.16 19.47 -8.08
CA GLY A 70 -0.58 20.05 -6.80
C GLY A 70 -1.42 19.16 -5.88
N GLN A 71 -1.82 17.96 -6.31
CA GLN A 71 -2.46 16.96 -5.44
C GLN A 71 -1.46 15.88 -4.94
N LEU A 72 -0.24 15.87 -5.49
CA LEU A 72 0.84 14.96 -5.07
C LEU A 72 1.84 15.61 -4.09
N ILE A 73 1.71 16.92 -3.86
CA ILE A 73 2.56 17.76 -2.98
C ILE A 73 1.80 18.10 -1.70
#